data_AF-A0AAU0N404-F1
#
_entry.id   AF-A0AAU0N404-F1
#
_cell.length_a   1.000
_cell.length_b   1.000
_cell.length_c   1.000
_cell.angle_alpha   90.00
_cell.angle_beta   90.00
_cell.angle_gamma   90.00
#
_symmetry.space_group_name_H-M   'P 1'
#
loop_
_entity.id
_entity.type
_entity.pdbx_description
1 polymer ?
#
loop_
_entity_poly.entity_id
_entity_poly.type
_entity_poly.pdbx_seq_one_letter_code
_entity_poly.pdbx_strand_id
1 'polypeptide(L)'
;MEQLIREIFESELDIVIEEFNEHFSWEDSFILAAKFILDNEKAIRHMYQSDYKAEVEKYVFSMAGEVMSKYVSHISKETRAKDIDINLISYFYQCALSSALIQWIATNMKTDPVVIANRIGKLLDGNILLSLKRSENLEKVTQSIEIE
;
A
#
# COMPACT_ATOMS: atom_id res chain seq x y z
N MET A 1 22.69 -12.48 -5.86
CA MET A 1 21.37 -13.01 -5.48
C MET A 1 20.49 -11.90 -4.93
N GLU A 2 20.95 -11.17 -3.93
CA GLU A 2 20.23 -9.99 -3.39
C GLU A 2 19.89 -8.94 -4.46
N GLN A 3 20.84 -8.57 -5.33
CA GLN A 3 20.58 -7.65 -6.43
C GLN A 3 19.47 -8.13 -7.38
N LEU A 4 19.46 -9.42 -7.75
CA LEU A 4 18.42 -9.99 -8.62
C LEU A 4 17.03 -9.97 -7.95
N ILE A 5 16.97 -10.23 -6.64
CA ILE A 5 15.71 -10.15 -5.87
C ILE A 5 15.17 -8.73 -5.88
N ARG A 6 16.05 -7.74 -5.68
CA ARG A 6 15.67 -6.32 -5.73
C ARG A 6 15.17 -5.93 -7.12
N GLU A 7 15.87 -6.32 -8.18
CA GLU A 7 15.45 -6.07 -9.57
C GLU A 7 14.08 -6.67 -9.88
N ILE A 8 13.80 -7.89 -9.39
CA ILE A 8 12.48 -8.51 -9.53
C ILE A 8 11.41 -7.69 -8.80
N PHE A 9 11.64 -7.33 -7.53
CA PHE A 9 10.67 -6.56 -6.77
C PHE A 9 10.45 -5.14 -7.29
N GLU A 10 11.48 -4.51 -7.85
CA GLU A 10 11.37 -3.22 -8.53
C GLU A 10 10.52 -3.35 -9.79
N SER A 11 10.74 -4.37 -10.63
CA SER A 11 9.90 -4.63 -11.81
C SER A 11 8.45 -4.92 -11.45
N GLU A 12 8.19 -5.65 -10.36
CA GLU A 12 6.83 -5.94 -9.91
C GLU A 12 6.16 -4.71 -9.31
N LEU A 13 6.92 -3.85 -8.63
CA LEU A 13 6.42 -2.57 -8.15
C LEU A 13 5.94 -1.69 -9.32
N ASP A 14 6.72 -1.63 -10.41
CA ASP A 14 6.35 -0.87 -11.61
C ASP A 14 5.02 -1.38 -12.21
N ILE A 15 4.82 -2.70 -12.29
CA ILE A 15 3.57 -3.31 -12.75
C ILE A 15 2.39 -2.89 -11.86
N VAL A 16 2.55 -2.92 -10.54
CA VAL A 16 1.49 -2.49 -9.60
C VAL A 16 1.16 -1.00 -9.73
N ILE A 17 2.17 -0.17 -9.99
CA ILE A 17 1.99 1.27 -10.21
C ILE A 17 1.27 1.53 -11.54
N GLU A 18 1.60 0.78 -12.60
CA GLU A 18 0.92 0.86 -13.90
C GLU A 18 -0.57 0.50 -13.77
N GLU A 19 -0.88 -0.61 -13.10
CA GLU A 19 -2.26 -1.02 -12.78
C GLU A 19 -3.02 0.09 -12.04
N PHE A 20 -2.37 0.71 -11.04
CA PHE A 20 -2.98 1.84 -10.33
C PHE A 20 -3.29 3.01 -11.27
N ASN A 21 -2.34 3.38 -12.13
CA ASN A 21 -2.51 4.53 -13.03
C ASN A 21 -3.60 4.29 -14.07
N GLU A 22 -3.87 3.04 -14.45
CA GLU A 22 -4.94 2.67 -15.40
C GLU A 22 -6.32 2.65 -14.73
N HIS A 23 -6.43 2.07 -13.53
CA HIS A 23 -7.72 1.78 -12.89
C HIS A 23 -8.09 2.67 -11.70
N PHE A 24 -7.13 3.42 -11.14
CA PHE A 24 -7.31 4.29 -9.97
C PHE A 24 -7.93 3.58 -8.75
N SER A 25 -7.58 2.31 -8.55
CA SER A 25 -8.16 1.43 -7.54
C SER A 25 -7.04 0.87 -6.66
N TRP A 26 -7.01 1.26 -5.38
CA TRP A 26 -6.02 0.72 -4.46
C TRP A 26 -6.28 -0.76 -4.18
N GLU A 27 -7.55 -1.20 -4.21
CA GLU A 27 -7.96 -2.58 -4.06
C GLU A 27 -7.37 -3.46 -5.15
N ASP A 28 -7.46 -3.03 -6.42
CA ASP A 28 -6.97 -3.81 -7.56
C ASP A 28 -5.43 -3.89 -7.55
N SER A 29 -4.74 -2.78 -7.27
CA SER A 29 -3.28 -2.77 -7.08
C SER A 29 -2.84 -3.69 -5.94
N PHE A 30 -3.54 -3.68 -4.81
CA PHE A 30 -3.27 -4.57 -3.69
C PHE A 30 -3.51 -6.04 -4.04
N ILE A 31 -4.60 -6.33 -4.75
CA ILE A 31 -4.92 -7.67 -5.25
C ILE A 31 -3.85 -8.15 -6.23
N LEU A 32 -3.35 -7.28 -7.11
CA LEU A 32 -2.29 -7.61 -8.07
C LEU A 32 -0.99 -7.97 -7.36
N ALA A 33 -0.57 -7.17 -6.38
CA ALA A 33 0.60 -7.48 -5.55
C ALA A 33 0.42 -8.82 -4.79
N ALA A 34 -0.77 -9.08 -4.26
CA ALA A 34 -1.08 -10.33 -3.58
C ALA A 34 -1.07 -11.55 -4.53
N LYS A 35 -1.50 -11.38 -5.79
CA LYS A 35 -1.39 -12.42 -6.83
C LYS A 35 0.06 -12.77 -7.13
N PHE A 36 0.92 -11.76 -7.34
CA PHE A 36 2.36 -11.99 -7.51
C PHE A 36 2.96 -12.79 -6.34
N ILE A 37 2.59 -12.44 -5.10
CA ILE A 37 3.01 -13.13 -3.89
C ILE A 37 2.54 -14.60 -3.90
N LEU A 38 1.30 -14.89 -4.30
CA LEU A 38 0.74 -16.25 -4.37
C LEU A 38 1.35 -17.08 -5.49
N ASP A 39 1.54 -16.50 -6.67
CA ASP A 39 2.17 -17.19 -7.80
C ASP A 39 3.61 -17.61 -7.46
N ASN A 40 4.23 -16.92 -6.50
CA ASN A 40 5.57 -17.19 -5.98
C ASN A 40 5.59 -17.66 -4.51
N GLU A 41 4.49 -18.23 -4.01
CA GLU A 41 4.24 -18.49 -2.57
C GLU A 41 5.43 -19.14 -1.85
N LYS A 42 6.00 -20.20 -2.44
CA LYS A 42 7.13 -20.93 -1.85
C LYS A 42 8.38 -20.08 -1.74
N ALA A 43 8.71 -19.33 -2.79
CA ALA A 43 9.89 -18.49 -2.84
C ALA A 43 9.75 -17.32 -1.86
N ILE A 44 8.62 -16.62 -1.88
CA ILE A 44 8.32 -15.50 -0.97
C ILE A 44 8.36 -15.95 0.48
N ARG A 45 7.75 -17.10 0.80
CA ARG A 45 7.81 -17.65 2.16
C ARG A 45 9.24 -17.96 2.61
N HIS A 46 10.04 -18.61 1.76
CA HIS A 46 11.43 -18.91 2.11
C HIS A 46 12.26 -17.63 2.30
N MET A 47 12.09 -16.63 1.42
CA MET A 47 12.76 -15.33 1.56
C MET A 47 12.35 -14.63 2.86
N TYR A 48 11.05 -14.64 3.19
CA TYR A 48 10.53 -14.06 4.43
C TYR A 48 11.04 -14.76 5.70
N GLN A 49 11.42 -16.04 5.59
CA GLN A 49 11.97 -16.86 6.69
C GLN A 49 13.51 -16.90 6.70
N SER A 50 14.18 -16.18 5.79
CA SER A 50 15.63 -16.13 5.67
C SER A 50 16.16 -14.70 5.82
N ASP A 51 17.43 -14.50 5.49
CA ASP A 51 18.08 -13.18 5.50
C ASP A 51 17.49 -12.19 4.48
N TYR A 52 16.55 -12.62 3.62
CA TYR A 52 15.88 -11.79 2.60
C TYR A 52 14.56 -11.19 3.08
N LYS A 53 14.27 -11.31 4.38
CA LYS A 53 13.03 -10.81 4.98
C LYS A 53 12.87 -9.30 4.77
N ALA A 54 13.96 -8.54 4.93
CA ALA A 54 13.96 -7.09 4.80
C ALA A 54 13.59 -6.63 3.38
N GLU A 55 14.02 -7.38 2.36
CA GLU A 55 13.68 -7.11 0.96
C GLU A 55 12.19 -7.32 0.68
N VAL A 56 11.60 -8.39 1.24
CA VAL A 56 10.15 -8.64 1.13
C VAL A 56 9.37 -7.54 1.84
N GLU A 57 9.78 -7.17 3.06
CA GLU A 57 9.15 -6.09 3.83
C GLU A 57 9.25 -4.75 3.11
N LYS A 58 10.43 -4.44 2.54
CA LYS A 58 10.66 -3.23 1.78
C LYS A 58 9.79 -3.18 0.52
N TYR A 59 9.73 -4.26 -0.25
CA TYR A 59 8.86 -4.34 -1.44
C TYR A 59 7.40 -4.04 -1.09
N VAL A 60 6.86 -4.74 -0.09
CA VAL A 60 5.47 -4.57 0.35
C VAL A 60 5.20 -3.16 0.87
N PHE A 61 6.15 -2.58 1.61
CA PHE A 61 6.03 -1.21 2.12
C PHE A 61 6.07 -0.15 1.01
N SER A 62 7.00 -0.27 0.06
CA SER A 62 7.11 0.63 -1.10
C SER A 62 5.86 0.57 -1.98
N MET A 63 5.37 -0.63 -2.27
CA MET A 63 4.15 -0.85 -3.05
C MET A 63 2.95 -0.18 -2.39
N ALA A 64 2.73 -0.43 -1.10
CA ALA A 64 1.62 0.20 -0.37
C ALA A 64 1.76 1.73 -0.33
N GLY A 65 2.98 2.25 -0.23
CA GLY A 65 3.26 3.69 -0.21
C GLY A 65 2.90 4.37 -1.52
N GLU A 66 3.37 3.83 -2.64
CA GLU A 66 3.09 4.35 -3.97
C GLU A 66 1.59 4.36 -4.27
N VAL A 67 0.91 3.23 -4.04
CA VAL A 67 -0.53 3.09 -4.25
C VAL A 67 -1.31 4.09 -3.39
N MET A 68 -1.04 4.15 -2.08
CA MET A 68 -1.81 5.00 -1.18
C MET A 68 -1.52 6.49 -1.37
N SER A 69 -0.26 6.85 -1.63
CA SER A 69 0.11 8.24 -1.95
C SER A 69 -0.67 8.74 -3.17
N LYS A 70 -0.67 7.96 -4.26
CA LYS A 70 -1.38 8.31 -5.49
C LYS A 70 -2.91 8.33 -5.28
N TYR A 71 -3.47 7.35 -4.58
CA TYR A 71 -4.91 7.29 -4.31
C TYR A 71 -5.41 8.46 -3.47
N VAL A 72 -4.76 8.73 -2.33
CA VAL A 72 -5.15 9.84 -1.45
C VAL A 72 -4.92 11.19 -2.16
N SER A 73 -3.84 11.34 -2.93
CA SER A 73 -3.59 12.52 -3.77
C SER A 73 -4.66 12.70 -4.86
N HIS A 74 -5.19 11.62 -5.43
CA HIS A 74 -6.29 11.69 -6.38
C HIS A 74 -7.56 12.21 -5.70
N ILE A 75 -7.95 11.62 -4.57
CA ILE A 75 -9.16 12.01 -3.83
C ILE A 75 -9.04 13.44 -3.26
N SER A 76 -7.85 13.87 -2.87
CA SER A 76 -7.66 15.20 -2.28
C SER A 76 -7.97 16.34 -3.24
N LYS A 77 -7.96 16.11 -4.56
CA LYS A 77 -8.35 17.08 -5.60
C LYS A 77 -9.79 17.58 -5.43
N GLU A 78 -10.65 16.83 -4.74
CA GLU A 78 -12.03 17.22 -4.43
C GLU A 78 -12.16 18.04 -3.14
N THR A 79 -11.05 18.36 -2.49
CA THR A 79 -11.00 19.00 -1.16
C THR A 79 -9.98 20.11 -1.13
N ARG A 80 -9.99 20.90 -0.05
CA ARG A 80 -8.89 21.82 0.30
C ARG A 80 -8.09 21.31 1.48
N ALA A 81 -7.90 19.99 1.55
CA ALA A 81 -7.10 19.36 2.58
C ALA A 81 -5.68 19.93 2.58
N LYS A 82 -5.07 20.00 3.77
CA LYS A 82 -3.69 20.46 3.92
C LYS A 82 -2.74 19.36 3.48
N ASP A 83 -1.62 19.74 2.85
CA ASP A 83 -0.60 18.80 2.38
C ASP A 83 -0.11 17.84 3.47
N ILE A 84 0.06 18.35 4.70
CA ILE A 84 0.47 17.54 5.85
C ILE A 84 -0.54 16.44 6.19
N ASP A 85 -1.84 16.73 6.07
CA ASP A 85 -2.90 15.78 6.38
C ASP A 85 -3.08 14.76 5.24
N ILE A 86 -2.87 15.18 3.99
CA ILE A 86 -2.81 14.29 2.81
C ILE A 86 -1.70 13.25 3.06
N ASN A 87 -0.50 13.72 3.38
CA ASN A 87 0.67 12.87 3.64
C ASN A 87 0.45 11.93 4.83
N LEU A 88 -0.11 12.43 5.93
CA LEU A 88 -0.44 11.63 7.11
C LEU A 88 -1.44 10.51 6.81
N ILE A 89 -2.50 10.83 6.06
CA ILE A 89 -3.51 9.83 5.69
C ILE A 89 -2.89 8.80 4.76
N SER A 90 -2.12 9.21 3.74
CA SER A 90 -1.40 8.28 2.87
C SER A 90 -0.52 7.32 3.66
N TYR A 91 0.29 7.84 4.58
CA TYR A 91 1.18 7.03 5.42
C TYR A 91 0.42 6.08 6.35
N PHE A 92 -0.67 6.53 6.97
CA PHE A 92 -1.48 5.67 7.82
C PHE A 92 -2.02 4.45 7.06
N TYR A 93 -2.54 4.66 5.85
CA TYR A 93 -3.02 3.56 5.01
C TYR A 93 -1.88 2.71 4.45
N GLN A 94 -0.73 3.31 4.09
CA GLN A 94 0.48 2.56 3.71
C GLN A 94 0.89 1.59 4.82
N CYS A 95 0.99 2.06 6.07
CA CYS A 95 1.29 1.23 7.23
C CYS A 95 0.26 0.11 7.42
N ALA A 96 -1.03 0.43 7.31
CA ALA A 96 -2.10 -0.55 7.49
C ALA A 96 -2.06 -1.65 6.42
N LEU A 97 -1.95 -1.28 5.14
CA LEU A 97 -1.95 -2.23 4.03
C LEU A 97 -0.68 -3.07 3.96
N SER A 98 0.49 -2.44 4.15
CA SER A 98 1.77 -3.17 4.20
C SER A 98 1.77 -4.18 5.34
N SER A 99 1.36 -3.77 6.54
CA SER A 99 1.25 -4.68 7.69
C SER A 99 0.27 -5.81 7.45
N ALA A 100 -0.85 -5.55 6.76
CA ALA A 100 -1.81 -6.58 6.41
C ALA A 100 -1.21 -7.66 5.48
N LEU A 101 -0.47 -7.25 4.44
CA LEU A 101 0.22 -8.19 3.53
C LEU A 101 1.33 -8.96 4.24
N ILE A 102 2.16 -8.29 5.04
CA ILE A 102 3.24 -8.95 5.78
C ILE A 102 2.68 -9.98 6.76
N GLN A 103 1.62 -9.64 7.50
CA GLN A 103 0.99 -10.59 8.41
C GLN A 103 0.33 -11.75 7.65
N TRP A 104 -0.23 -11.49 6.48
CA TRP A 104 -0.78 -12.52 5.61
C TRP A 104 0.32 -13.49 5.10
N ILE A 105 1.47 -12.98 4.65
CA ILE A 105 2.66 -13.80 4.32
C ILE A 105 3.10 -14.62 5.54
N ALA A 106 3.25 -13.97 6.70
CA ALA A 106 3.70 -14.59 7.95
C ALA A 106 2.76 -15.71 8.42
N THR A 107 1.49 -15.68 8.04
CA THR A 107 0.47 -16.67 8.42
C THR A 107 0.19 -17.71 7.32
N ASN A 108 1.10 -17.84 6.36
CA ASN A 108 1.03 -18.76 5.22
C ASN A 108 -0.12 -18.46 4.24
N MET A 109 -0.45 -17.17 4.05
CA MET A 109 -1.33 -16.70 2.98
C MET A 109 -2.70 -17.40 2.91
N LYS A 110 -3.26 -17.77 4.07
CA LYS A 110 -4.41 -18.68 4.15
C LYS A 110 -5.74 -18.09 3.67
N THR A 111 -5.84 -16.77 3.62
CA THR A 111 -7.06 -16.06 3.20
C THR A 111 -6.95 -15.59 1.77
N ASP A 112 -8.07 -15.58 1.05
CA ASP A 112 -8.12 -15.03 -0.30
C ASP A 112 -7.98 -13.48 -0.27
N PRO A 113 -6.92 -12.92 -0.89
CA PRO A 113 -6.69 -11.47 -0.87
C PRO A 113 -7.79 -10.70 -1.60
N VAL A 114 -8.44 -11.29 -2.60
CA VAL A 114 -9.55 -10.67 -3.33
C VAL A 114 -10.74 -10.47 -2.40
N VAL A 115 -11.06 -11.48 -1.58
CA VAL A 115 -12.17 -11.40 -0.62
C VAL A 115 -11.88 -10.34 0.44
N ILE A 116 -10.67 -10.31 0.98
CA ILE A 116 -10.28 -9.39 2.04
C ILE A 116 -10.22 -7.95 1.53
N ALA A 117 -9.53 -7.69 0.41
CA ALA A 117 -9.40 -6.35 -0.16
C ALA A 117 -10.78 -5.74 -0.50
N ASN A 118 -11.63 -6.49 -1.21
CA ASN A 118 -12.99 -6.04 -1.52
C ASN A 118 -13.84 -5.77 -0.28
N ARG A 119 -13.66 -6.56 0.79
CA ARG A 119 -14.38 -6.34 2.05
C ARG A 119 -13.91 -5.08 2.74
N ILE A 120 -12.60 -4.83 2.77
CA ILE A 120 -12.01 -3.60 3.35
C ILE A 120 -12.46 -2.37 2.53
N GLY A 121 -12.38 -2.42 1.21
CA GLY A 121 -12.86 -1.36 0.32
C GLY A 121 -14.30 -0.94 0.63
N LYS A 122 -15.21 -1.90 0.72
CA LYS A 122 -16.62 -1.63 1.10
C LYS A 122 -16.79 -1.06 2.52
N LEU A 123 -15.97 -1.49 3.48
CA LEU A 123 -16.06 -1.04 4.87
C LEU A 123 -15.51 0.37 5.06
N LEU A 124 -14.52 0.75 4.26
CA LEU A 124 -13.80 2.01 4.37
C LEU A 124 -14.14 3.02 3.27
N ASP A 125 -15.04 2.66 2.36
CA ASP A 125 -15.48 3.53 1.28
C ASP A 125 -15.90 4.92 1.81
N GLY A 126 -15.41 5.96 1.14
CA GLY A 126 -15.61 7.36 1.54
C GLY A 126 -14.83 7.86 2.77
N ASN A 127 -14.17 7.00 3.55
CA ASN A 127 -13.47 7.45 4.78
C ASN A 127 -12.29 8.38 4.48
N ILE A 128 -11.56 8.14 3.39
CA ILE A 128 -10.44 9.00 2.97
C ILE A 128 -10.99 10.39 2.60
N LEU A 129 -12.00 10.46 1.73
CA LEU A 129 -12.64 11.72 1.35
C LEU A 129 -13.18 12.48 2.58
N LEU A 130 -13.84 11.78 3.50
CA LEU A 130 -14.36 12.38 4.73
C LEU A 130 -13.24 12.95 5.60
N SER A 131 -12.13 12.23 5.74
CA SER A 131 -10.97 12.68 6.52
C SER A 131 -10.31 13.91 5.88
N LEU A 132 -10.19 13.93 4.56
CA LEU A 132 -9.67 15.08 3.81
C LEU A 132 -10.59 16.31 3.90
N LYS A 133 -11.92 16.13 3.88
CA LYS A 133 -12.86 17.23 4.14
C LYS A 133 -12.76 17.79 5.56
N ARG A 134 -12.48 16.95 6.56
CA ARG A 134 -12.22 17.41 7.93
C ARG A 134 -10.95 18.25 8.02
N SER A 135 -9.90 17.86 7.28
CA SER A 135 -8.65 18.61 7.20
C SER A 135 -8.86 20.08 6.83
N GLU A 136 -9.84 20.42 5.97
CA GLU A 136 -10.12 21.82 5.60
C GLU A 136 -10.33 22.76 6.79
N ASN A 137 -10.87 22.24 7.90
CA ASN A 137 -11.28 23.04 9.06
C ASN A 137 -10.32 22.89 10.27
N LEU A 138 -9.32 22.02 10.19
CA LEU A 138 -8.33 21.87 11.27
C LEU A 138 -7.35 23.05 11.29
N GLU A 139 -6.66 23.26 12.41
CA GLU A 139 -5.52 24.17 12.41
C GLU A 139 -4.35 23.58 11.61
N LYS A 140 -3.49 24.42 11.07
CA LYS A 140 -2.31 23.95 10.33
C LYS A 140 -1.27 23.46 11.33
N VAL A 141 -0.88 22.19 11.22
CA VAL A 141 0.26 21.64 11.95
C VAL A 141 1.55 22.24 11.40
N THR A 142 2.45 22.70 12.28
CA THR A 142 3.72 23.35 11.91
C THR A 142 4.90 22.37 11.84
N GLN A 143 4.70 21.12 12.22
CA GLN A 143 5.71 20.07 12.10
C GLN A 143 5.80 19.58 10.64
N SER A 144 7.02 19.55 10.12
CA SER A 144 7.33 18.78 8.91
C SER A 144 7.36 17.31 9.30
N ILE A 145 6.52 16.50 8.67
CA ILE A 145 6.66 15.04 8.75
C ILE A 145 7.44 14.65 7.50
N GLU A 146 8.72 14.34 7.69
CA GLU A 146 9.50 13.60 6.70
C GLU A 146 9.07 12.15 6.83
N ILE A 147 8.25 11.70 5.88
CA ILE A 147 7.84 10.30 5.77
C ILE A 147 8.91 9.63 4.90
N GLU A 148 9.80 8.86 5.53
CA GLU A 148 10.80 8.01 4.84
C GLU A 148 10.17 6.75 4.24
#